data_AF-A0A2V6KMV6-F1
#
_entry.id   AF-A0A2V6KMV6-F1
#
_cell.length_a   1.000
_cell.length_b   1.000
_cell.length_c   1.000
_cell.angle_alpha   90.00
_cell.angle_beta   90.00
_cell.angle_gamma   90.00
#
_symmetry.space_group_name_H-M   'P 1'
#
loop_
_entity.id
_entity.type
_entity.pdbx_description
1 polymer ?
#
loop_
_entity_poly.entity_id
_entity_poly.type
_entity_poly.pdbx_seq_one_letter_code
_entity_poly.pdbx_strand_id
1 'polypeptide(L)'
;MCSHSPEGPGAKRRSFRRSAAYFFDGSTGTWTQTQKITASNGEAFDFFGLAVALVGNTALVGADGAGSDPFSNQGLTYAFTNSGGTWSETQQLAAGDGQSSDSFGASVAFDGNTALIGATGVNNFQGAAYVFDYSGGTFTQVKKLTASDGGEGDQFGWSAAYSNHTALVGAYQATVGKNVRQGAAYFFERTATPTPTPSPTPTPTVTPTPTVTPTPSVTPSVTPTPTPTGTPTPTPSVTPTPRPTPTPRSRPTPRPRPTPRD
;
A
#
# COMPACT_ATOMS: atom_id res chain seq x y z
N MET A 1 -11.77 38.11 33.75
CA MET A 1 -13.25 38.02 33.60
C MET A 1 -13.62 38.60 32.24
N CYS A 2 -13.77 37.75 31.24
CA CYS A 2 -14.47 38.08 30.00
C CYS A 2 -15.65 37.12 29.93
N SER A 3 -16.85 37.68 29.99
CA SER A 3 -18.12 36.99 30.10
C SER A 3 -18.38 36.12 28.87
N HIS A 4 -18.62 34.83 29.09
CA HIS A 4 -19.20 33.94 28.10
C HIS A 4 -20.65 34.36 27.84
N SER A 5 -20.95 34.73 26.60
CA SER A 5 -22.32 34.84 26.10
C SER A 5 -22.70 33.49 25.50
N PRO A 6 -23.82 32.86 25.89
CA PRO A 6 -24.22 31.57 25.34
C PRO A 6 -24.78 31.76 23.93
N GLU A 7 -24.08 31.25 22.91
CA GLU A 7 -24.59 31.24 21.54
C GLU A 7 -25.77 30.26 21.41
N GLY A 8 -26.89 30.75 20.87
CA GLY A 8 -28.10 29.96 20.59
C GLY A 8 -27.94 28.99 19.40
N PRO A 9 -28.85 28.02 19.24
CA PRO A 9 -28.76 26.99 18.22
C PRO A 9 -29.17 27.56 16.86
N GLY A 10 -28.18 28.03 16.09
CA GLY A 10 -28.47 28.58 14.76
C GLY A 10 -27.31 29.25 14.03
N ALA A 11 -26.09 29.25 14.58
CA ALA A 11 -24.92 29.75 13.86
C ALA A 11 -24.65 28.85 12.64
N LYS A 12 -25.04 29.31 11.44
CA LYS A 12 -24.49 28.82 10.18
C LYS A 12 -22.98 28.87 10.31
N ARG A 13 -22.34 27.71 10.47
CA ARG A 13 -20.88 27.58 10.43
C ARG A 13 -20.42 28.35 9.20
N ARG A 14 -19.59 29.39 9.42
CA ARG A 14 -18.95 30.11 8.31
C ARG A 14 -18.31 29.05 7.43
N SER A 15 -18.73 28.96 6.17
CA SER A 15 -18.18 28.02 5.21
C SER A 15 -16.73 28.41 5.00
N PHE A 16 -15.82 27.82 5.78
CA PHE A 16 -14.40 27.91 5.52
C PHE A 16 -14.20 27.31 4.13
N ARG A 17 -13.52 28.05 3.25
CA ARG A 17 -13.27 27.61 1.87
C ARG A 17 -12.60 26.25 1.93
N ARG A 18 -13.30 25.19 1.51
CA ARG A 18 -12.68 23.88 1.33
C ARG A 18 -11.67 23.99 0.19
N SER A 19 -10.44 23.57 0.45
CA SER A 19 -9.39 23.52 -0.57
C SER A 19 -9.71 22.45 -1.60
N ALA A 20 -9.21 22.62 -2.82
CA ALA A 20 -9.54 21.74 -3.94
C ALA A 20 -8.39 21.72 -4.95
N ALA A 21 -8.26 20.60 -5.66
CA ALA A 21 -7.42 20.48 -6.84
C ALA A 21 -8.30 20.37 -8.09
N TYR A 22 -7.74 20.73 -9.24
CA TYR A 22 -8.46 20.78 -10.50
C TYR A 22 -7.67 20.04 -11.58
N PHE A 23 -8.38 19.24 -12.37
CA PHE A 23 -7.82 18.63 -13.57
C PHE A 23 -8.20 19.47 -14.78
N PHE A 24 -7.21 19.65 -15.66
CA PHE A 24 -7.39 20.29 -16.94
C PHE A 24 -6.95 19.34 -18.06
N ASP A 25 -7.73 19.27 -19.14
CA ASP A 25 -7.33 18.59 -20.37
C ASP A 25 -6.91 19.63 -21.41
N GLY A 26 -5.70 19.45 -21.94
CA GLY A 26 -5.08 20.28 -22.98
C GLY A 26 -4.84 19.54 -24.29
N SER A 27 -5.39 18.33 -24.45
CA SER A 27 -5.19 17.45 -25.62
C SER A 27 -5.54 18.10 -26.96
N THR A 28 -6.40 19.12 -26.96
CA THR A 28 -6.85 19.87 -28.15
C THR A 28 -6.08 21.18 -28.36
N GLY A 29 -5.03 21.43 -27.58
CA GLY A 29 -4.28 22.69 -27.60
C GLY A 29 -4.94 23.84 -26.82
N THR A 30 -6.15 23.62 -26.28
CA THR A 30 -6.82 24.54 -25.34
C THR A 30 -7.02 23.83 -24.01
N TRP A 31 -6.64 24.48 -22.91
CA TRP A 31 -6.84 23.93 -21.57
C TRP A 31 -8.29 24.09 -21.12
N THR A 32 -8.94 22.98 -20.79
CA THR A 32 -10.32 22.95 -20.30
C THR A 32 -10.36 22.27 -18.94
N GLN A 33 -11.02 22.88 -17.96
CA GLN A 33 -11.21 22.25 -16.66
C GLN A 33 -12.17 21.06 -16.81
N THR A 34 -11.69 19.85 -16.55
CA THR A 34 -12.50 18.62 -16.67
C THR A 34 -13.12 18.23 -15.34
N GLN A 35 -12.43 18.47 -14.23
CA GLN A 35 -12.95 18.09 -12.91
C GLN A 35 -12.36 18.95 -11.79
N LYS A 36 -13.18 19.21 -10.77
CA LYS A 36 -12.74 19.69 -9.46
C LYS A 36 -12.81 18.53 -8.47
N ILE A 37 -11.73 18.29 -7.73
CA ILE A 37 -11.66 17.25 -6.68
C ILE A 37 -11.37 17.87 -5.31
N THR A 38 -11.84 17.19 -4.28
CA THR A 38 -11.61 17.52 -2.86
C THR A 38 -11.30 16.23 -2.10
N ALA A 39 -10.54 16.32 -1.01
CA ALA A 39 -10.37 15.19 -0.09
C ALA A 39 -11.72 14.68 0.44
N SER A 40 -11.86 13.36 0.53
CA SER A 40 -13.06 12.70 1.06
C SER A 40 -13.34 13.04 2.54
N ASN A 41 -12.29 13.32 3.31
CA ASN A 41 -12.34 13.76 4.71
C ASN A 41 -11.87 15.22 4.89
N GLY A 42 -11.94 16.03 3.84
CA GLY A 42 -11.37 17.39 3.87
C GLY A 42 -12.07 18.32 4.86
N GLU A 43 -11.30 18.83 5.81
CA GLU A 43 -11.68 19.81 6.81
C GLU A 43 -11.06 21.18 6.55
N ALA A 44 -11.43 22.16 7.38
CA ALA A 44 -10.83 23.50 7.30
C ALA A 44 -9.35 23.43 7.69
N PHE A 45 -8.50 24.15 6.96
CA PHE A 45 -7.04 24.22 7.19
C PHE A 45 -6.26 22.94 6.86
N ASP A 46 -6.85 21.98 6.16
CA ASP A 46 -6.10 20.81 5.67
C ASP A 46 -5.14 21.15 4.52
N PHE A 47 -5.34 22.29 3.87
CA PHE A 47 -4.55 22.76 2.72
C PHE A 47 -4.46 21.76 1.56
N PHE A 48 -5.50 20.94 1.35
CA PHE A 48 -5.59 20.03 0.21
C PHE A 48 -5.32 20.74 -1.13
N GLY A 49 -4.40 20.20 -1.92
CA GLY A 49 -3.95 20.85 -3.16
C GLY A 49 -2.68 21.69 -3.00
N LEU A 50 -2.06 21.68 -1.82
CA LEU A 50 -0.79 22.38 -1.57
C LEU A 50 0.32 21.90 -2.52
N ALA A 51 0.38 20.59 -2.75
CA ALA A 51 1.30 19.97 -3.69
C ALA A 51 0.54 18.98 -4.58
N VAL A 52 0.92 18.89 -5.86
CA VAL A 52 0.30 17.98 -6.82
C VAL A 52 1.36 17.30 -7.69
N ALA A 53 1.16 16.02 -7.99
CA ALA A 53 1.93 15.28 -8.97
C ALA A 53 1.00 14.40 -9.80
N LEU A 54 1.34 14.17 -11.08
CA LEU A 54 0.50 13.45 -12.03
C LEU A 54 1.39 12.60 -12.95
N VAL A 55 1.11 11.30 -13.02
CA VAL A 55 1.73 10.37 -13.97
C VAL A 55 0.63 9.51 -14.57
N GLY A 56 0.45 9.62 -15.89
CA GLY A 56 -0.61 8.89 -16.61
C GLY A 56 -2.00 9.15 -16.01
N ASN A 57 -2.63 8.08 -15.51
CA ASN A 57 -3.96 8.12 -14.91
C ASN A 57 -3.94 8.21 -13.38
N THR A 58 -2.80 8.49 -12.76
CA THR A 58 -2.64 8.51 -11.31
C THR A 58 -2.12 9.87 -10.87
N ALA A 59 -2.82 10.49 -9.93
CA ALA A 59 -2.44 11.78 -9.34
C ALA A 59 -2.26 11.64 -7.84
N LEU A 60 -1.34 12.41 -7.29
CA LEU A 60 -1.14 12.58 -5.85
C LEU A 60 -1.40 14.04 -5.48
N VAL A 61 -2.10 14.26 -4.38
CA VAL A 61 -2.44 15.60 -3.89
C VAL A 61 -2.10 15.70 -2.40
N GLY A 62 -1.16 16.58 -2.06
CA GLY A 62 -0.72 16.84 -0.69
C GLY A 62 -1.69 17.74 0.09
N ALA A 63 -1.76 17.49 1.40
CA ALA A 63 -2.54 18.24 2.37
C ALA A 63 -1.82 18.18 3.73
N ASP A 64 -0.88 19.09 3.96
CA ASP A 64 0.01 19.07 5.13
C ASP A 64 -0.70 19.41 6.46
N GLY A 65 -1.88 20.02 6.40
CA GLY A 65 -2.73 20.29 7.55
C GLY A 65 -3.68 19.15 7.91
N ALA A 66 -3.87 18.17 7.03
CA ALA A 66 -4.81 17.07 7.22
C ALA A 66 -4.35 16.09 8.31
N GLY A 67 -5.26 15.32 8.92
CA GLY A 67 -4.90 14.27 9.88
C GLY A 67 -6.10 13.68 10.61
N SER A 68 -5.86 12.88 11.65
CA SER A 68 -6.92 12.18 12.41
C SER A 68 -7.90 13.14 13.10
N ASP A 69 -7.40 14.29 13.53
CA ASP A 69 -8.15 15.32 14.22
C ASP A 69 -7.91 16.68 13.56
N PRO A 70 -8.90 17.58 13.61
CA PRO A 70 -8.73 18.96 13.17
C PRO A 70 -7.50 19.57 13.85
N PHE A 71 -6.64 20.25 13.08
CA PHE A 71 -5.42 20.92 13.56
C PHE A 71 -4.29 20.01 14.02
N SER A 72 -4.37 18.69 13.80
CA SER A 72 -3.24 17.79 14.08
C SER A 72 -2.02 18.14 13.23
N ASN A 73 -2.20 18.64 12.00
CA ASN A 73 -1.13 18.91 11.04
C ASN A 73 -0.16 17.72 10.87
N GLN A 74 -0.67 16.49 11.04
CA GLN A 74 0.11 15.28 10.76
C GLN A 74 0.48 15.23 9.27
N GLY A 75 -0.45 15.68 8.45
CA GLY A 75 -0.37 15.75 7.01
C GLY A 75 -0.78 14.44 6.34
N LEU A 76 -1.46 14.55 5.21
CA LEU A 76 -1.85 13.42 4.35
C LEU A 76 -1.52 13.73 2.89
N THR A 77 -1.39 12.68 2.09
CA THR A 77 -1.41 12.76 0.62
C THR A 77 -2.49 11.85 0.07
N TYR A 78 -3.25 12.33 -0.90
CA TYR A 78 -4.39 11.62 -1.46
C TYR A 78 -4.08 11.16 -2.87
N ALA A 79 -4.26 9.87 -3.13
CA ALA A 79 -4.09 9.30 -4.46
C ALA A 79 -5.43 9.26 -5.21
N PHE A 80 -5.44 9.78 -6.43
CA PHE A 80 -6.58 9.76 -7.33
C PHE A 80 -6.26 8.95 -8.58
N THR A 81 -7.23 8.22 -9.09
CA THR A 81 -7.12 7.50 -10.36
C THR A 81 -8.20 7.94 -11.34
N ASN A 82 -7.83 8.13 -12.61
CA ASN A 82 -8.74 8.43 -13.70
C ASN A 82 -9.25 7.15 -14.36
N SER A 83 -10.57 6.96 -14.34
CA SER A 83 -11.27 5.91 -15.09
C SER A 83 -12.31 6.56 -16.00
N GLY A 84 -12.07 6.50 -17.32
CA GLY A 84 -13.03 7.01 -18.32
C GLY A 84 -13.30 8.52 -18.23
N GLY A 85 -12.32 9.31 -17.77
CA GLY A 85 -12.46 10.77 -17.60
C GLY A 85 -12.95 11.21 -16.22
N THR A 86 -13.23 10.26 -15.32
CA THR A 86 -13.59 10.56 -13.93
C THR A 86 -12.45 10.23 -12.99
N TRP A 87 -11.98 11.23 -12.26
CA TRP A 87 -11.01 11.10 -11.18
C TRP A 87 -11.70 10.76 -9.87
N SER A 88 -11.26 9.69 -9.22
CA SER A 88 -11.77 9.24 -7.92
C SER A 88 -10.63 9.03 -6.95
N GLU A 89 -10.82 9.42 -5.68
CA GLU A 89 -9.87 9.12 -4.60
C GLU A 89 -9.80 7.60 -4.41
N THR A 90 -8.59 7.06 -4.37
CA THR A 90 -8.31 5.62 -4.28
C THR A 90 -7.54 5.26 -3.01
N GLN A 91 -6.79 6.20 -2.44
CA GLN A 91 -6.00 5.96 -1.24
C GLN A 91 -5.70 7.26 -0.50
N GLN A 92 -5.64 7.18 0.82
CA GLN A 92 -5.02 8.20 1.68
C GLN A 92 -3.67 7.65 2.17
N LEU A 93 -2.63 8.47 2.03
CA LEU A 93 -1.26 8.16 2.39
C LEU A 93 -0.91 8.97 3.63
N ALA A 94 -0.41 8.27 4.65
CA ALA A 94 0.22 8.86 5.82
C ALA A 94 1.64 8.31 5.93
N ALA A 95 2.54 9.07 6.54
CA ALA A 95 3.81 8.53 6.99
C ALA A 95 3.56 7.42 8.03
N GLY A 96 4.21 6.28 7.88
CA GLY A 96 4.04 5.12 8.77
C GLY A 96 4.43 5.39 10.24
N ASP A 97 5.29 6.38 10.47
CA ASP A 97 5.66 6.91 11.79
C ASP A 97 5.08 8.30 12.07
N GLY A 98 4.15 8.77 11.23
CA GLY A 98 3.66 10.14 11.24
C GLY A 98 3.02 10.54 12.56
N GLN A 99 3.40 11.69 13.07
CA GLN A 99 2.89 12.33 14.29
C GLN A 99 2.21 13.66 13.97
N SER A 100 1.45 14.18 14.93
CA SER A 100 0.94 15.56 14.84
C SER A 100 2.08 16.55 14.59
N SER A 101 1.83 17.53 13.73
CA SER A 101 2.78 18.56 13.27
C SER A 101 3.93 18.08 12.38
N ASP A 102 3.91 16.84 11.87
CA ASP A 102 4.93 16.39 10.91
C ASP A 102 4.75 17.02 9.51
N SER A 103 3.55 17.53 9.19
CA SER A 103 3.25 18.21 7.92
C SER A 103 3.55 17.36 6.68
N PHE A 104 3.21 16.06 6.72
CA PHE A 104 3.34 15.16 5.58
C PHE A 104 2.48 15.59 4.38
N GLY A 105 3.03 15.55 3.18
CA GLY A 105 2.34 16.07 1.98
C GLY A 105 2.65 17.53 1.68
N ALA A 106 3.60 18.15 2.37
CA ALA A 106 4.09 19.50 2.07
C ALA A 106 4.70 19.61 0.66
N SER A 107 5.31 18.53 0.17
CA SER A 107 5.77 18.40 -1.20
C SER A 107 5.51 17.00 -1.72
N VAL A 108 5.27 16.87 -3.02
CA VAL A 108 4.98 15.59 -3.68
C VAL A 108 5.67 15.57 -5.03
N ALA A 109 6.50 14.55 -5.26
CA ALA A 109 7.01 14.18 -6.57
C ALA A 109 6.57 12.75 -6.89
N PHE A 110 6.27 12.47 -8.16
CA PHE A 110 5.85 11.15 -8.61
C PHE A 110 6.36 10.93 -10.02
N ASP A 111 7.13 9.86 -10.22
CA ASP A 111 7.62 9.44 -11.53
C ASP A 111 7.62 7.90 -11.63
N GLY A 112 7.18 7.39 -12.78
CA GLY A 112 6.96 5.96 -13.01
C GLY A 112 6.09 5.33 -11.91
N ASN A 113 6.73 4.52 -11.05
CA ASN A 113 6.10 3.79 -9.95
C ASN A 113 6.59 4.25 -8.56
N THR A 114 7.21 5.42 -8.45
CA THR A 114 7.78 5.89 -7.18
C THR A 114 7.34 7.31 -6.87
N ALA A 115 6.73 7.48 -5.70
CA ALA A 115 6.42 8.78 -5.14
C ALA A 115 7.39 9.14 -4.02
N LEU A 116 7.70 10.43 -3.93
CA LEU A 116 8.50 11.04 -2.88
C LEU A 116 7.68 12.16 -2.25
N ILE A 117 7.41 12.03 -0.95
CA ILE A 117 6.51 12.93 -0.24
C ILE A 117 7.26 13.56 0.94
N GLY A 118 7.28 14.89 1.01
CA GLY A 118 7.95 15.64 2.07
C GLY A 118 7.09 15.79 3.33
N ALA A 119 7.75 15.81 4.48
CA ALA A 119 7.17 16.09 5.80
C ALA A 119 8.12 17.03 6.56
N THR A 120 7.85 18.33 6.49
CA THR A 120 8.79 19.37 6.92
C THR A 120 8.84 19.56 8.43
N GLY A 121 7.82 19.11 9.16
CA GLY A 121 7.69 19.30 10.61
C GLY A 121 8.34 18.21 11.47
N VAL A 122 8.76 17.10 10.85
CA VAL A 122 9.39 15.97 11.54
C VAL A 122 10.57 16.42 12.41
N ASN A 123 10.59 15.99 13.67
CA ASN A 123 11.67 16.22 14.63
C ASN A 123 12.07 17.70 14.77
N ASN A 124 11.17 18.53 15.28
CA ASN A 124 11.35 19.99 15.43
C ASN A 124 11.75 20.67 14.11
N PHE A 125 11.01 20.39 13.05
CA PHE A 125 11.27 20.94 11.72
C PHE A 125 12.65 20.58 11.13
N GLN A 126 13.32 19.53 11.62
CA GLN A 126 14.47 18.95 10.90
C GLN A 126 14.02 18.44 9.53
N GLY A 127 12.83 17.83 9.50
CA GLY A 127 12.15 17.39 8.29
C GLY A 127 12.56 16.00 7.80
N ALA A 128 11.70 15.40 6.99
CA ALA A 128 11.91 14.10 6.35
C ALA A 128 11.26 14.05 4.97
N ALA A 129 11.60 13.03 4.20
CA ALA A 129 10.86 12.66 3.00
C ALA A 129 10.62 11.16 2.98
N TYR A 130 9.50 10.73 2.41
CA TYR A 130 9.05 9.35 2.42
C TYR A 130 8.89 8.85 1.00
N VAL A 131 9.45 7.68 0.75
CA VAL A 131 9.39 7.01 -0.55
C VAL A 131 8.27 5.98 -0.53
N PHE A 132 7.39 6.05 -1.52
CA PHE A 132 6.31 5.10 -1.74
C PHE A 132 6.46 4.41 -3.09
N ASP A 133 6.24 3.10 -3.11
CA ASP A 133 6.12 2.31 -4.33
C ASP A 133 4.68 2.16 -4.75
N TYR A 134 4.41 2.40 -6.03
CA TYR A 134 3.11 2.21 -6.64
C TYR A 134 3.07 0.89 -7.42
N SER A 135 2.28 -0.06 -6.94
CA SER A 135 2.07 -1.35 -7.60
C SER A 135 0.63 -1.81 -7.44
N GLY A 136 0.05 -2.35 -8.51
CA GLY A 136 -1.31 -2.89 -8.49
C GLY A 136 -2.39 -1.89 -8.06
N GLY A 137 -2.18 -0.59 -8.29
CA GLY A 137 -3.13 0.46 -7.87
C GLY A 137 -2.95 0.95 -6.44
N THR A 138 -1.92 0.49 -5.72
CA THR A 138 -1.69 0.83 -4.31
C THR A 138 -0.29 1.41 -4.11
N PHE A 139 -0.21 2.49 -3.33
CA PHE A 139 1.05 3.04 -2.83
C PHE A 139 1.41 2.39 -1.50
N THR A 140 2.66 1.95 -1.36
CA THR A 140 3.20 1.38 -0.12
C THR A 140 4.47 2.12 0.26
N GLN A 141 4.57 2.60 1.51
CA GLN A 141 5.80 3.24 1.99
C GLN A 141 6.93 2.21 2.03
N VAL A 142 8.07 2.53 1.44
CA VAL A 142 9.25 1.66 1.41
C VAL A 142 10.47 2.26 2.11
N LYS A 143 10.53 3.58 2.29
CA LYS A 143 11.67 4.24 2.94
C LYS A 143 11.30 5.59 3.54
N LYS A 144 11.96 5.94 4.64
CA LYS A 144 12.10 7.31 5.15
C LYS A 144 13.52 7.81 4.86
N LEU A 145 13.63 9.02 4.35
CA LEU A 145 14.86 9.73 4.02
C LEU A 145 15.00 10.93 4.96
N THR A 146 16.23 11.17 5.43
CA THR A 146 16.61 12.30 6.26
C THR A 146 17.93 12.87 5.76
N ALA A 147 18.17 14.16 5.94
CA ALA A 147 19.48 14.76 5.72
C ALA A 147 20.52 14.09 6.64
N SER A 148 21.71 13.80 6.10
CA SER A 148 22.81 13.17 6.85
C SER A 148 23.38 14.06 7.95
N ASP A 149 23.25 15.37 7.77
CA ASP A 149 23.70 16.44 8.67
C ASP A 149 22.53 17.30 9.15
N GLY A 150 21.29 16.79 9.04
CA GLY A 150 20.10 17.56 9.35
C GLY A 150 20.11 18.08 10.79
N GLY A 151 19.82 19.37 10.94
CA GLY A 151 19.61 20.05 12.21
C GLY A 151 18.14 20.46 12.40
N GLU A 152 17.83 20.90 13.62
CA GLU A 152 16.53 21.49 13.95
C GLU A 152 16.23 22.70 13.03
N GLY A 153 15.01 22.77 12.49
CA GLY A 153 14.58 23.90 11.66
C GLY A 153 15.05 23.87 10.20
N ASP A 154 15.84 22.89 9.78
CA ASP A 154 16.39 22.81 8.42
C ASP A 154 15.32 22.62 7.32
N GLN A 155 14.16 22.08 7.70
CA GLN A 155 12.98 21.84 6.87
C GLN A 155 13.28 20.98 5.63
N PHE A 156 14.01 19.88 5.84
CA PHE A 156 14.16 18.84 4.82
C PHE A 156 12.79 18.30 4.38
N GLY A 157 12.60 18.12 3.08
CA GLY A 157 11.30 17.73 2.51
C GLY A 157 10.45 18.92 2.05
N TRP A 158 10.96 20.15 2.14
CA TRP A 158 10.25 21.34 1.65
C TRP A 158 9.96 21.30 0.15
N SER A 159 10.92 20.78 -0.63
CA SER A 159 10.75 20.50 -2.04
C SER A 159 11.26 19.10 -2.35
N ALA A 160 10.62 18.47 -3.33
CA ALA A 160 10.92 17.11 -3.74
C ALA A 160 10.92 17.04 -5.26
N ALA A 161 11.90 16.33 -5.81
CA ALA A 161 11.91 15.85 -7.17
C ALA A 161 12.37 14.39 -7.18
N TYR A 162 11.86 13.61 -8.12
CA TYR A 162 12.28 12.24 -8.31
C TYR A 162 12.30 11.94 -9.81
N SER A 163 13.40 11.39 -10.29
CA SER A 163 13.53 10.94 -11.68
C SER A 163 14.67 9.95 -11.79
N ASN A 164 14.52 8.94 -12.66
CA ASN A 164 15.59 8.00 -13.00
C ASN A 164 16.28 7.33 -11.79
N HIS A 165 15.52 6.96 -10.75
CA HIS A 165 16.03 6.38 -9.49
C HIS A 165 16.75 7.36 -8.54
N THR A 166 16.82 8.63 -8.90
CA THR A 166 17.41 9.68 -8.06
C THR A 166 16.31 10.52 -7.42
N ALA A 167 16.32 10.59 -6.09
CA ALA A 167 15.53 11.53 -5.32
C ALA A 167 16.36 12.78 -5.02
N LEU A 168 15.78 13.96 -5.22
CA LEU A 168 16.35 15.24 -4.81
C LEU A 168 15.40 15.90 -3.81
N VAL A 169 15.90 16.19 -2.62
CA VAL A 169 15.11 16.79 -1.53
C VAL A 169 15.75 18.08 -1.06
N GLY A 170 14.97 19.15 -1.01
CA GLY A 170 15.39 20.45 -0.50
C GLY A 170 15.20 20.59 1.00
N ALA A 171 16.16 21.26 1.64
CA ALA A 171 16.11 21.76 3.01
C ALA A 171 16.51 23.23 2.97
N TYR A 172 15.56 24.12 2.69
CA TYR A 172 15.86 25.52 2.37
C TYR A 172 16.39 26.33 3.56
N GLN A 173 16.26 25.80 4.79
CA GLN A 173 16.80 26.41 6.00
C GLN A 173 18.03 25.70 6.56
N ALA A 174 18.58 24.72 5.83
CA ALA A 174 19.75 23.99 6.28
C ALA A 174 20.95 24.90 6.58
N THR A 175 21.65 24.59 7.67
CA THR A 175 22.90 25.23 8.04
C THR A 175 24.06 24.54 7.35
N VAL A 176 24.88 25.30 6.61
CA VAL A 176 26.05 24.76 5.90
C VAL A 176 27.31 25.35 6.50
N GLY A 177 28.06 24.52 7.25
CA GLY A 177 29.21 24.99 8.00
C GLY A 177 28.82 26.03 9.06
N LYS A 178 29.28 27.27 8.89
CA LYS A 178 28.93 28.40 9.80
C LYS A 178 27.76 29.24 9.29
N ASN A 179 27.24 28.95 8.10
CA ASN A 179 26.21 29.76 7.46
C ASN A 179 24.82 29.21 7.82
N VAL A 180 24.18 29.84 8.78
CA VAL A 180 22.81 29.52 9.21
C VAL A 180 21.83 29.82 8.08
N ARG A 181 20.92 28.88 7.78
CA ARG A 181 19.87 29.02 6.75
C ARG A 181 20.38 29.34 5.34
N GLN A 182 21.57 28.84 5.00
CA GLN A 182 22.06 28.92 3.62
C GLN A 182 21.23 28.05 2.67
N GLY A 183 20.65 26.97 3.20
CA GLY A 183 19.90 25.98 2.45
C GLY A 183 20.80 24.94 1.80
N ALA A 184 20.27 23.72 1.69
CA ALA A 184 20.93 22.58 1.08
C ALA A 184 19.93 21.74 0.27
N ALA A 185 20.45 20.95 -0.66
CA ALA A 185 19.69 19.94 -1.39
C ALA A 185 20.45 18.62 -1.35
N TYR A 186 19.72 17.53 -1.18
CA TYR A 186 20.27 16.20 -0.92
C TYR A 186 19.81 15.23 -1.98
N PHE A 187 20.77 14.47 -2.52
CA PHE A 187 20.52 13.40 -3.48
C PHE A 187 20.48 12.05 -2.78
N PHE A 188 19.52 11.22 -3.15
CA PHE A 188 19.45 9.82 -2.73
C PHE A 188 19.29 8.95 -3.96
N GLU A 189 20.14 7.94 -4.07
CA GLU A 189 20.07 6.96 -5.15
C GLU A 189 19.32 5.73 -4.68
N ARG A 190 18.34 5.31 -5.47
CA ARG A 190 17.62 4.06 -5.24
C ARG A 190 18.37 2.92 -5.91
N THR A 191 19.17 2.20 -5.14
CA THR A 191 19.80 0.95 -5.60
C THR A 191 18.77 -0.18 -5.61
N ALA A 192 18.67 -0.92 -6.71
CA ALA A 192 17.92 -2.17 -6.72
C ALA A 192 18.52 -3.15 -5.70
N THR A 193 17.68 -3.75 -4.84
CA THR A 193 18.13 -4.90 -4.05
C THR A 193 18.56 -5.99 -5.04
N PRO A 194 19.81 -6.48 -5.00
CA PRO A 194 20.19 -7.57 -5.90
C PRO A 194 19.26 -8.75 -5.63
N THR A 195 18.61 -9.26 -6.69
CA THR A 195 17.86 -10.51 -6.60
C THR A 195 18.82 -11.55 -6.03
N PRO A 196 18.49 -12.24 -4.92
CA PRO A 196 19.37 -13.26 -4.39
C PRO A 196 19.61 -14.27 -5.51
N THR A 197 20.87 -14.46 -5.91
CA THR A 197 21.23 -15.50 -6.85
C THR A 197 20.71 -16.81 -6.26
N PRO A 198 19.85 -17.57 -6.97
CA PRO A 198 19.36 -18.83 -6.44
C PRO A 198 20.58 -19.67 -6.06
N SER A 199 20.65 -20.08 -4.80
CA SER A 199 21.68 -21.01 -4.32
C SER A 199 21.68 -22.22 -5.27
N PRO A 200 22.84 -22.67 -5.79
CA PRO A 200 22.88 -23.79 -6.71
C PRO A 200 22.12 -24.96 -6.07
N THR A 201 21.07 -25.42 -6.73
CA THR A 201 20.35 -26.62 -6.31
C THR A 201 21.39 -27.73 -6.18
N PRO A 202 21.54 -28.39 -5.01
CA PRO A 202 22.52 -29.44 -4.86
C PRO A 202 22.28 -30.47 -5.96
N THR A 203 23.31 -30.71 -6.79
CA THR A 203 23.25 -31.75 -7.82
C THR A 203 22.92 -33.06 -7.11
N PRO A 204 21.88 -33.81 -7.54
CA PRO A 204 21.57 -35.07 -6.90
C PRO A 204 22.80 -35.97 -6.97
N THR A 205 23.36 -36.33 -5.81
CA THR A 205 24.42 -37.31 -5.70
C THR A 205 23.88 -38.63 -6.24
N VAL A 206 24.42 -39.09 -7.36
CA VAL A 206 24.09 -40.40 -7.93
C VAL A 206 24.49 -41.46 -6.90
N THR A 207 23.51 -42.12 -6.29
CA THR A 207 23.76 -43.27 -5.42
C THR A 207 24.39 -44.37 -6.27
N PRO A 208 25.59 -44.89 -5.93
CA PRO A 208 26.20 -45.97 -6.72
C PRO A 208 25.26 -47.17 -6.76
N THR A 209 24.98 -47.66 -7.97
CA THR A 209 24.18 -48.87 -8.19
C THR A 209 24.88 -50.07 -7.54
N PRO A 210 24.20 -50.88 -6.73
CA PRO A 210 24.82 -52.06 -6.13
C PRO A 210 25.31 -53.01 -7.23
N THR A 211 26.58 -53.38 -7.15
CA THR A 211 27.18 -54.39 -8.04
C THR A 211 26.57 -55.75 -7.71
N VAL A 212 25.83 -56.33 -8.65
CA VAL A 212 25.32 -57.69 -8.53
C VAL A 212 26.47 -58.69 -8.64
N THR A 213 26.73 -59.40 -7.55
CA THR A 213 27.64 -60.56 -7.51
C THR A 213 26.99 -61.72 -8.28
N PRO A 214 27.68 -62.34 -9.26
CA PRO A 214 27.12 -63.47 -10.00
C PRO A 214 26.94 -64.69 -9.07
N THR A 215 25.71 -65.23 -9.04
CA THR A 215 25.34 -66.45 -8.31
C THR A 215 25.98 -67.68 -8.99
N PRO A 216 26.60 -68.62 -8.23
CA PRO A 216 27.14 -69.84 -8.82
C PRO A 216 26.03 -70.74 -9.40
N SER A 217 26.29 -71.28 -10.59
CA SER A 217 25.43 -72.20 -11.32
C SER A 217 25.40 -73.57 -10.62
N VAL A 218 24.22 -74.00 -10.18
CA VAL A 218 23.97 -75.36 -9.69
C VAL A 218 23.21 -76.18 -10.74
N THR A 219 23.79 -77.34 -11.06
CA THR A 219 23.31 -78.39 -11.96
C THR A 219 21.98 -79.00 -11.46
N PRO A 220 21.01 -79.30 -12.33
CA PRO A 220 19.68 -79.77 -11.92
C PRO A 220 19.74 -81.20 -11.36
N SER A 221 19.09 -81.41 -10.21
CA SER A 221 18.79 -82.73 -9.64
C SER A 221 17.29 -83.01 -9.79
N VAL A 222 16.96 -84.21 -10.25
CA VAL A 222 15.61 -84.65 -10.64
C VAL A 222 14.61 -84.78 -9.50
N THR A 223 13.36 -84.48 -9.87
CA THR A 223 12.07 -84.47 -9.18
C THR A 223 11.67 -85.80 -8.51
N PRO A 224 10.91 -85.74 -7.40
CA PRO A 224 9.61 -86.42 -7.43
C PRO A 224 8.43 -85.51 -7.05
N THR A 225 7.32 -85.73 -7.77
CA THR A 225 6.02 -85.06 -7.65
C THR A 225 5.29 -85.44 -6.36
N PRO A 226 4.67 -84.47 -5.66
CA PRO A 226 3.39 -84.74 -5.00
C PRO A 226 2.29 -83.70 -5.31
N THR A 227 1.17 -84.26 -5.77
CA THR A 227 -0.26 -84.01 -5.52
C THR A 227 -0.80 -82.57 -5.24
N PRO A 228 -1.86 -82.12 -5.96
CA PRO A 228 -2.43 -80.78 -5.80
C PRO A 228 -3.16 -80.63 -4.46
N THR A 229 -2.84 -79.58 -3.71
CA THR A 229 -3.57 -79.20 -2.48
C THR A 229 -4.07 -77.76 -2.57
N GLY A 230 -5.40 -77.60 -2.60
CA GLY A 230 -6.14 -76.46 -2.08
C GLY A 230 -6.05 -75.13 -2.84
N THR A 231 -7.09 -74.81 -3.61
CA THR A 231 -7.40 -73.45 -4.08
C THR A 231 -7.59 -72.50 -2.89
N PRO A 232 -6.84 -71.38 -2.77
CA PRO A 232 -7.21 -70.32 -1.83
C PRO A 232 -8.40 -69.51 -2.36
N THR A 233 -9.47 -69.51 -1.57
CA THR A 233 -10.69 -68.69 -1.72
C THR A 233 -10.35 -67.19 -1.75
N PRO A 234 -10.89 -66.38 -2.68
CA PRO A 234 -10.71 -64.93 -2.63
C PRO A 234 -11.39 -64.33 -1.39
N THR A 235 -10.64 -63.53 -0.64
CA THR A 235 -11.15 -62.70 0.46
C THR A 235 -12.18 -61.70 -0.07
N PRO A 236 -13.36 -61.55 0.55
CA PRO A 236 -14.37 -60.60 0.08
C PRO A 236 -13.87 -59.15 0.25
N SER A 237 -14.00 -58.39 -0.84
CA SER A 237 -13.78 -56.95 -0.89
C SER A 237 -14.81 -56.24 0.00
N VAL A 238 -14.34 -55.48 0.99
CA VAL A 238 -15.18 -54.62 1.82
C VAL A 238 -15.66 -53.40 1.02
N THR A 239 -16.96 -53.33 0.80
CA THR A 239 -17.66 -52.19 0.20
C THR A 239 -17.64 -50.99 1.16
N PRO A 240 -17.21 -49.78 0.73
CA PRO A 240 -17.26 -48.60 1.58
C PRO A 240 -18.72 -48.15 1.83
N THR A 241 -19.02 -47.86 3.09
CA THR A 241 -20.32 -47.40 3.60
C THR A 241 -20.74 -46.05 2.99
N PRO A 242 -21.99 -45.86 2.54
CA PRO A 242 -22.44 -44.59 2.02
C PRO A 242 -22.53 -43.51 3.11
N ARG A 243 -22.10 -42.29 2.75
CA ARG A 243 -22.16 -41.07 3.54
C ARG A 243 -23.63 -40.66 3.81
N PRO A 244 -24.02 -40.28 5.04
CA PRO A 244 -25.40 -39.93 5.34
C PRO A 244 -25.84 -38.61 4.66
N THR A 245 -27.05 -38.66 4.09
CA THR A 245 -27.76 -37.54 3.45
C THR A 245 -28.23 -36.52 4.50
N PRO A 246 -28.02 -35.20 4.32
CA PRO A 246 -28.48 -34.20 5.27
C PRO A 246 -30.01 -34.02 5.24
N THR A 247 -30.60 -33.93 6.43
CA THR A 247 -32.04 -33.77 6.68
C THR A 247 -32.52 -32.34 6.31
N PRO A 248 -33.70 -32.15 5.67
CA PRO A 248 -34.21 -30.81 5.35
C PRO A 248 -34.68 -30.07 6.62
N ARG A 249 -34.32 -28.79 6.74
CA ARG A 249 -34.90 -27.87 7.75
C ARG A 249 -36.35 -27.52 7.40
N SER A 250 -37.22 -27.52 8.39
CA SER A 250 -38.62 -27.10 8.26
C SER A 250 -38.75 -25.59 7.98
N ARG A 251 -39.65 -25.25 7.07
CA ARG A 251 -39.99 -23.91 6.61
C ARG A 251 -40.91 -23.20 7.64
N PRO A 252 -40.69 -21.92 8.00
CA PRO A 252 -41.58 -21.22 8.92
C PRO A 252 -42.93 -20.89 8.29
N THR A 253 -44.00 -20.97 9.08
CA THR A 253 -45.38 -20.62 8.72
C THR A 253 -45.59 -19.11 8.56
N PRO A 254 -46.40 -18.63 7.60
CA PRO A 254 -46.70 -17.20 7.45
C PRO A 254 -47.72 -16.70 8.48
N ARG A 255 -47.54 -15.46 8.95
CA ARG A 255 -48.43 -14.75 9.88
C ARG A 255 -49.77 -14.37 9.20
N PRO A 256 -50.92 -14.39 9.89
CA PRO A 256 -52.19 -13.98 9.30
C PRO A 256 -52.29 -12.46 9.08
N ARG A 257 -52.98 -12.09 7.99
CA ARG A 257 -53.30 -10.72 7.56
C ARG A 257 -54.45 -10.13 8.42
N PRO A 258 -54.42 -8.86 8.83
CA PRO A 258 -55.54 -8.24 9.54
C PRO A 258 -56.71 -7.91 8.58
N THR A 259 -57.94 -8.10 9.06
CA THR A 259 -59.20 -7.70 8.42
C THR A 259 -59.43 -6.18 8.50
N PRO A 260 -60.09 -5.55 7.51
CA PRO A 260 -60.53 -4.16 7.62
C PRO A 260 -61.78 -4.05 8.51
N ARG A 261 -61.92 -2.94 9.23
CA ARG A 261 -63.18 -2.53 9.85
C ARG A 261 -63.89 -1.55 8.92
N ASP A 262 -65.21 -1.72 8.82
CA ASP A 262 -66.15 -0.78 8.21
C ASP A 262 -66.17 0.58 8.93
#